data_AF-A0A928S986-F1
#
_entry.id   AF-A0A928S986-F1
#
_cell.length_a   1.000
_cell.length_b   1.000
_cell.length_c   1.000
_cell.angle_alpha   90.00
_cell.angle_beta   90.00
_cell.angle_gamma   90.00
#
_symmetry.space_group_name_H-M   'P 1'
#
loop_
_entity.id
_entity.type
_entity.pdbx_description
1 polymer ?
#
loop_
_entity_poly.entity_id
_entity_poly.type
_entity_poly.pdbx_seq_one_letter_code
_entity_poly.pdbx_strand_id
1 'polypeptide(L)'
;MSKIPEFETLDEAVEFWETHDSTDYWQDMEEVTFEVELHRNLLHPKLTILAYRPKHCPRCRQNLDDIVIEYIAHENGRLLIIRDVPALRCQTNGHEYILEETFDRVEQLLELERTQRVQPTERLSVPVFSLKKAA
;
A
#
# COMPACT_ATOMS: atom_id res chain seq x y z
N MET A 1 -3.96 -39.41 -18.14
CA MET A 1 -3.97 -38.30 -17.17
C MET A 1 -3.11 -38.77 -16.02
N SER A 2 -2.05 -38.02 -15.72
CA SER A 2 -0.99 -38.43 -14.80
C SER A 2 -1.42 -38.16 -13.37
N LYS A 3 -1.04 -39.04 -12.44
CA LYS A 3 -1.25 -38.84 -11.02
C LYS A 3 0.00 -38.25 -10.37
N ILE A 4 -0.16 -37.41 -9.36
CA ILE A 4 0.98 -36.95 -8.55
C ILE A 4 1.56 -38.19 -7.82
N PRO A 5 2.85 -38.49 -7.97
CA PRO A 5 3.47 -39.62 -7.28
C PRO A 5 3.60 -39.34 -5.77
N GLU A 6 3.65 -40.41 -4.97
CA GLU A 6 4.02 -40.28 -3.55
C GLU A 6 5.54 -40.11 -3.46
N PHE A 7 5.99 -39.07 -2.74
CA PHE A 7 7.40 -38.77 -2.54
C PHE A 7 7.84 -39.26 -1.16
N GLU A 8 8.99 -39.94 -1.08
CA GLU A 8 9.54 -40.38 0.21
C GLU A 8 10.26 -39.24 0.94
N THR A 9 10.76 -38.24 0.19
CA THR A 9 11.50 -37.10 0.73
C THR A 9 11.13 -35.77 0.05
N LEU A 10 11.45 -34.65 0.71
CA LEU A 10 11.24 -33.31 0.15
C LEU A 10 12.14 -33.03 -1.06
N ASP A 11 13.38 -33.52 -1.07
CA ASP A 11 14.32 -33.31 -2.18
C ASP A 11 13.81 -34.00 -3.47
N GLU A 12 13.25 -35.20 -3.33
CA GLU A 12 12.63 -35.93 -4.43
C GLU A 12 11.42 -35.18 -5.02
N ALA A 13 10.58 -34.59 -4.17
CA ALA A 13 9.46 -33.76 -4.62
C ALA A 13 9.95 -32.50 -5.38
N VAL A 14 11.02 -31.86 -4.91
CA VAL A 14 11.61 -30.69 -5.58
C VAL A 14 12.15 -31.08 -6.96
N GLU A 15 12.94 -32.15 -7.07
CA GLU A 15 13.49 -32.61 -8.36
C GLU A 15 12.38 -32.93 -9.38
N PHE A 16 11.27 -33.51 -8.92
CA PHE A 16 10.11 -33.76 -9.76
C PHE A 16 9.49 -32.46 -10.29
N TRP A 17 9.25 -31.46 -9.44
CA TRP A 17 8.61 -30.20 -9.83
C TRP A 17 9.50 -29.25 -10.65
N GLU A 18 10.82 -29.42 -10.61
CA GLU A 18 11.75 -28.71 -11.50
C GLU A 18 11.59 -29.11 -12.97
N THR A 19 11.06 -30.31 -13.23
CA THR A 19 10.97 -30.89 -14.58
C THR A 19 9.54 -31.07 -15.08
N HIS A 20 8.54 -30.90 -14.23
CA HIS A 20 7.13 -31.14 -14.54
C HIS A 20 6.28 -29.90 -14.27
N ASP A 21 5.34 -29.61 -15.17
CA ASP A 21 4.41 -28.49 -15.01
C ASP A 21 3.25 -28.90 -14.08
N SER A 22 3.03 -28.08 -13.04
CA SER A 22 1.91 -28.24 -12.09
C SER A 22 0.52 -28.33 -12.75
N THR A 23 0.34 -27.71 -13.92
CA THR A 23 -0.93 -27.71 -14.63
C THR A 23 -1.35 -29.09 -15.14
N ASP A 24 -0.38 -29.99 -15.39
CA ASP A 24 -0.64 -31.38 -15.80
C ASP A 24 -1.27 -32.22 -14.69
N TYR A 25 -1.22 -31.74 -13.45
CA TYR A 25 -1.68 -32.42 -12.24
C TYR A 25 -2.83 -31.70 -11.53
N TRP A 26 -3.43 -30.70 -12.18
CA TRP A 26 -4.45 -29.82 -11.58
C TRP A 26 -5.65 -30.57 -10.97
N GLN A 27 -6.00 -31.74 -11.52
CA GLN A 27 -7.12 -32.55 -11.01
C GLN A 27 -6.81 -33.31 -9.72
N ASP A 28 -5.52 -33.51 -9.42
CA ASP A 28 -5.04 -34.22 -8.24
C ASP A 28 -4.64 -33.25 -7.11
N MET A 29 -4.67 -31.94 -7.35
CA MET A 29 -4.39 -30.93 -6.34
C MET A 29 -5.66 -30.56 -5.57
N GLU A 30 -5.54 -30.44 -4.25
CA GLU A 30 -6.62 -29.91 -3.41
C GLU A 30 -6.62 -28.37 -3.47
N GLU A 31 -7.80 -27.76 -3.53
CA GLU A 31 -7.92 -26.30 -3.40
C GLU A 31 -7.54 -25.87 -1.99
N VAL A 32 -6.43 -25.15 -1.86
CA VAL A 32 -6.00 -24.56 -0.58
C VAL A 32 -6.47 -23.12 -0.51
N THR A 33 -7.24 -22.79 0.52
CA THR A 33 -7.56 -21.40 0.86
C THR A 33 -6.57 -20.91 1.92
N PHE A 34 -5.83 -19.84 1.64
CA PHE A 34 -4.94 -19.22 2.61
C PHE A 34 -5.26 -17.72 2.73
N GLU A 35 -5.34 -17.24 3.97
CA GLU A 35 -5.49 -15.82 4.27
C GLU A 35 -4.10 -15.17 4.26
N VAL A 36 -3.79 -14.42 3.20
CA VAL A 36 -2.59 -13.57 3.19
C VAL A 36 -2.97 -12.19 3.69
N GLU A 37 -2.45 -11.81 4.86
CA GLU A 37 -2.38 -10.41 5.25
C GLU A 37 -1.32 -9.71 4.39
N LEU A 38 -1.72 -9.26 3.20
CA LEU A 38 -0.90 -8.36 2.40
C LEU A 38 -0.81 -7.03 3.14
N HIS A 39 0.24 -6.86 3.95
CA HIS A 39 0.59 -5.56 4.51
C HIS A 39 0.89 -4.60 3.36
N ARG A 40 -0.11 -3.81 2.99
CA ARG A 40 0.07 -2.72 2.03
C ARG A 40 1.19 -1.85 2.56
N ASN A 41 2.19 -1.59 1.72
CA ASN A 41 3.17 -0.56 2.02
C ASN A 41 2.44 0.79 1.98
N LEU A 42 1.89 1.20 3.13
CA LEU A 42 1.06 2.40 3.29
C LEU A 42 1.90 3.69 3.25
N LEU A 43 3.22 3.59 3.07
CA LEU A 43 4.11 4.73 2.87
C LEU A 43 4.07 5.21 1.41
N HIS A 44 2.87 5.59 0.93
CA HIS A 44 2.52 6.24 -0.33
C HIS A 44 1.98 5.35 -1.47
N PRO A 45 0.68 5.42 -1.78
CA PRO A 45 0.30 5.75 -3.15
C PRO A 45 0.81 7.17 -3.45
N LYS A 46 1.52 7.36 -4.57
CA LYS A 46 1.95 8.68 -5.05
C LYS A 46 0.73 9.54 -5.32
N LEU A 47 0.32 10.35 -4.34
CA LEU A 47 -0.76 11.32 -4.50
C LEU A 47 -0.40 12.28 -5.63
N THR A 48 -1.32 12.44 -6.58
CA THR A 48 -1.17 13.43 -7.64
C THR A 48 -1.96 14.68 -7.28
N ILE A 49 -1.30 15.83 -7.25
CA ILE A 49 -1.93 17.12 -6.94
C ILE A 49 -2.73 17.61 -8.16
N LEU A 50 -3.97 18.03 -7.95
CA LEU A 50 -4.86 18.59 -8.96
C LEU A 50 -5.30 20.00 -8.56
N ALA A 51 -5.20 20.96 -9.47
CA ALA A 51 -5.64 22.34 -9.23
C ALA A 51 -7.17 22.47 -9.05
N TYR A 52 -7.94 21.55 -9.62
CA TYR A 52 -9.40 21.53 -9.53
C TYR A 52 -9.94 20.10 -9.53
N ARG A 53 -11.15 19.91 -9.00
CA ARG A 53 -11.85 18.62 -9.03
C ARG A 53 -12.27 18.29 -10.47
N PRO A 54 -11.70 17.25 -11.10
CA PRO A 54 -12.14 16.84 -12.41
C PRO A 54 -13.45 16.04 -12.28
N LYS A 55 -14.29 16.08 -13.33
CA LYS A 55 -15.52 15.26 -13.38
C LYS A 55 -15.24 13.75 -13.42
N HIS A 56 -14.08 13.37 -13.98
CA HIS A 56 -13.66 11.99 -14.14
C HIS A 56 -12.16 11.86 -13.87
N CYS A 57 -11.70 10.64 -13.59
CA CYS A 57 -10.30 10.31 -13.41
C CYS A 57 -9.46 10.79 -14.61
N PRO A 58 -8.44 11.64 -14.41
CA PRO A 58 -7.60 12.16 -15.51
C PRO A 58 -6.87 11.06 -16.31
N ARG A 59 -6.68 9.87 -15.71
CA ARG A 59 -5.95 8.76 -16.34
C ARG A 59 -6.82 7.83 -17.16
N CYS A 60 -7.98 7.41 -16.63
CA CYS A 60 -8.82 6.39 -17.27
C CYS A 60 -10.26 6.84 -17.58
N ARG A 61 -10.59 8.11 -17.25
CA ARG A 61 -11.91 8.73 -17.48
C ARG A 61 -13.09 8.08 -16.75
N GLN A 62 -12.82 7.21 -15.79
CA GLN A 62 -13.82 6.61 -14.91
C GLN A 62 -14.16 7.52 -13.73
N ASN A 63 -15.17 7.15 -12.96
CA ASN A 63 -15.63 7.93 -11.82
C ASN A 63 -14.57 8.01 -10.70
N LEU A 64 -14.71 9.07 -9.91
CA LEU A 64 -13.90 9.36 -8.74
C LEU A 64 -14.79 9.32 -7.51
N ASP A 65 -14.30 8.66 -6.47
CA ASP A 65 -14.90 8.66 -5.15
C ASP A 65 -14.19 9.67 -4.25
N ASP A 66 -14.97 10.34 -3.42
CA ASP A 66 -14.45 11.08 -2.27
C ASP A 66 -14.00 10.10 -1.21
N ILE A 67 -12.74 10.22 -0.81
CA ILE A 67 -12.16 9.41 0.24
C ILE A 67 -11.46 10.31 1.26
N VAL A 68 -11.18 9.72 2.41
CA VAL A 68 -10.36 10.32 3.47
C VAL A 68 -9.11 9.46 3.63
N ILE A 69 -7.95 10.12 3.69
CA ILE A 69 -6.66 9.45 3.83
C ILE A 69 -5.89 10.00 5.03
N GLU A 70 -4.87 9.23 5.44
CA GLU A 70 -3.80 9.74 6.28
C GLU A 70 -2.65 10.22 5.39
N TYR A 71 -2.17 11.43 5.63
CA TYR A 71 -0.98 11.99 4.99
C TYR A 71 0.21 11.84 5.94
N ILE A 72 1.22 11.10 5.51
CA ILE A 72 2.42 10.82 6.29
C ILE A 72 3.57 11.65 5.72
N ALA A 73 4.20 12.45 6.58
CA ALA A 73 5.39 13.22 6.26
C ALA A 73 6.56 12.78 7.14
N HIS A 74 7.76 12.74 6.56
CA HIS A 74 8.99 12.50 7.31
C HIS A 74 9.90 13.72 7.20
N GLU A 75 10.06 14.45 8.29
CA GLU A 75 10.90 15.66 8.35
C GLU A 75 11.82 15.62 9.57
N ASN A 76 13.11 15.90 9.36
CA ASN A 76 14.11 16.01 10.44
C ASN A 76 14.14 14.80 11.40
N GLY A 77 13.92 13.59 10.88
CA GLY A 77 13.89 12.36 11.67
C GLY A 77 12.60 12.15 12.48
N ARG A 78 11.57 12.97 12.23
CA ARG A 78 10.24 12.84 12.84
C ARG A 78 9.24 12.37 11.80
N LEU A 79 8.37 11.46 12.22
CA LEU A 79 7.21 11.06 11.43
C LEU A 79 6.02 11.89 11.89
N LEU A 80 5.40 12.60 10.96
CA LEU A 80 4.14 13.33 11.17
C LEU A 80 3.03 12.61 10.42
N ILE A 81 1.88 12.45 11.07
CA ILE A 81 0.69 11.86 10.48
C ILE A 81 -0.43 12.90 10.59
N ILE A 82 -0.97 13.31 9.44
CA ILE A 82 -2.12 14.19 9.33
C ILE A 82 -3.30 13.32 8.92
N ARG A 83 -4.26 13.17 9.84
CA ARG A 83 -5.50 12.42 9.59
C ARG A 83 -6.53 13.30 8.88
N ASP A 84 -7.59 12.64 8.43
CA ASP A 84 -8.78 13.29 7.91
C ASP A 84 -8.51 14.17 6.67
N VAL A 85 -7.54 13.79 5.84
CA VAL A 85 -7.18 14.54 4.63
C VAL A 85 -8.11 14.15 3.49
N PRO A 86 -8.93 15.08 2.94
CA PRO A 86 -9.80 14.79 1.82
C PRO A 86 -9.00 14.51 0.55
N ALA A 87 -9.34 13.42 -0.15
CA ALA A 87 -8.71 13.02 -1.40
C ALA A 87 -9.75 12.41 -2.35
N LEU A 88 -9.33 12.17 -3.58
CA LEU A 88 -10.14 11.50 -4.60
C LEU A 88 -9.48 10.19 -4.97
N ARG A 89 -10.26 9.11 -5.07
CA ARG A 89 -9.76 7.82 -5.58
C ARG A 89 -10.52 7.41 -6.82
N CYS A 90 -9.81 6.96 -7.83
CA CYS A 90 -10.44 6.38 -9.00
C CYS A 90 -10.94 4.96 -8.70
N GLN A 91 -12.21 4.71 -9.02
CA GLN A 91 -12.88 3.42 -8.79
C GLN A 91 -12.21 2.23 -9.48
N THR A 92 -11.59 2.46 -10.65
CA THR A 92 -11.10 1.36 -11.50
C THR A 92 -9.64 1.01 -11.25
N ASN A 93 -8.78 2.02 -11.10
CA ASN A 93 -7.33 1.82 -11.05
C ASN A 93 -6.71 2.22 -9.70
N GLY A 94 -7.53 2.69 -8.75
CA GLY A 94 -7.08 3.05 -7.41
C GLY A 94 -6.15 4.26 -7.35
N HIS A 95 -5.97 5.02 -8.44
CA HIS A 95 -5.17 6.24 -8.39
C HIS A 95 -5.78 7.25 -7.44
N GLU A 96 -4.95 7.81 -6.58
CA GLU A 96 -5.34 8.79 -5.58
C GLU A 96 -4.84 10.17 -5.96
N TYR A 97 -5.71 11.15 -5.75
CA TYR A 97 -5.48 12.55 -6.07
C TYR A 97 -5.80 13.41 -4.85
N ILE A 98 -5.06 14.49 -4.69
CA ILE A 98 -5.34 15.51 -3.68
C ILE A 98 -5.56 16.83 -4.41
N LEU A 99 -6.52 17.63 -3.95
CA LEU A 99 -6.72 18.96 -4.50
C LEU A 99 -5.65 19.91 -3.96
N GLU A 100 -5.21 20.87 -4.77
CA GLU A 100 -4.24 21.90 -4.40
C GLU A 100 -4.68 22.63 -3.13
N GLU A 101 -5.96 23.03 -3.02
CA GLU A 101 -6.51 23.65 -1.80
C GLU A 101 -6.35 22.79 -0.54
N THR A 102 -6.44 21.46 -0.67
CA THR A 102 -6.24 20.54 0.45
C THR A 102 -4.76 20.42 0.77
N PHE A 103 -3.92 20.35 -0.26
CA PHE A 103 -2.48 20.27 -0.12
C PHE A 103 -1.91 21.54 0.54
N ASP A 104 -2.37 22.73 0.17
CA ASP A 104 -1.99 24.00 0.80
C ASP A 104 -2.29 24.00 2.31
N ARG A 105 -3.43 23.41 2.71
CA ARG A 105 -3.78 23.26 4.14
C ARG A 105 -2.88 22.27 4.86
N VAL A 106 -2.46 21.20 4.18
CA VAL A 106 -1.47 20.24 4.70
C VAL A 106 -0.13 20.95 4.91
N GLU A 107 0.36 21.70 3.93
CA GLU A 107 1.60 22.46 4.03
C GLU A 107 1.54 23.52 5.14
N GLN A 108 0.41 24.23 5.26
CA GLN A 108 0.20 25.18 6.34
C GLN A 108 0.28 24.50 7.72
N LEU A 109 -0.32 23.31 7.87
CA LEU A 109 -0.27 22.58 9.14
C LEU A 109 1.17 22.13 9.49
N LEU A 110 1.93 21.67 8.49
CA LEU A 110 3.34 21.32 8.67
C LEU A 110 4.17 22.53 9.11
N GLU A 111 3.96 23.70 8.50
CA GLU A 111 4.64 24.93 8.89
C GLU A 111 4.29 25.37 10.33
N LEU A 112 3.02 25.23 10.71
CA LEU A 112 2.58 25.53 12.07
C LEU A 112 3.17 24.55 13.09
N GLU A 113 3.30 23.26 12.76
CA GLU A 113 3.95 22.28 13.64
C GLU A 113 5.43 22.60 13.80
N ARG A 114 6.11 22.92 12.69
CA ARG A 114 7.52 23.34 12.68
C ARG A 114 7.77 24.56 13.57
N THR A 115 6.85 25.51 13.56
CA THR A 115 6.90 26.72 14.41
C THR A 115 6.30 26.52 15.80
N GLN A 116 5.94 25.28 16.16
CA GLN A 116 5.36 24.88 17.46
C GLN A 116 4.08 25.64 17.83
N ARG A 117 3.33 26.07 16.81
CA ARG A 117 2.05 26.80 16.97
C ARG A 117 0.84 25.88 17.04
N VAL A 118 1.03 24.59 16.82
CA VAL A 118 0.01 23.54 16.98
C VAL A 118 0.57 22.41 17.83
N GLN A 119 -0.29 21.74 18.58
CA GLN A 119 0.05 20.52 19.29
C GLN A 119 -0.62 19.32 18.61
N PRO A 120 0.05 18.16 18.56
CA PRO A 120 -0.54 16.97 17.98
C PRO A 120 -1.68 16.45 18.87
N THR A 121 -2.74 15.94 18.25
CA THR A 121 -3.88 15.33 18.95
C THR A 121 -3.46 14.06 19.70
N GLU A 122 -2.52 13.30 19.12
CA GLU A 122 -1.93 12.12 19.75
C GLU A 122 -0.47 11.96 19.32
N ARG A 123 0.30 11.17 20.07
CA ARG A 123 1.68 10.82 19.72
C ARG A 123 1.81 9.31 19.67
N LEU A 124 2.41 8.82 18.59
CA LEU A 124 2.70 7.40 18.39
C LEU A 124 4.18 7.14 18.59
N SER A 125 4.51 6.02 19.22
CA SER A 125 5.89 5.52 19.28
C SER A 125 6.12 4.62 18.07
N VAL A 126 6.98 5.04 17.15
CA VAL A 126 7.26 4.29 15.92
C VAL A 126 8.64 3.66 16.02
N PRO A 127 8.75 2.32 16.18
CA PRO A 127 10.04 1.65 16.20
C PRO A 127 10.65 1.65 14.79
N VAL A 128 11.93 2.02 14.68
CA VAL A 128 12.66 2.06 13.40
C VAL A 128 13.79 1.04 13.43
N PHE A 129 13.73 0.07 12.53
CA PHE A 129 14.73 -0.99 12.39
C PHE A 129 15.62 -0.72 11.17
N SER A 130 16.89 -1.11 11.26
CA SER A 130 17.85 -1.00 10.15
C SER A 130 18.39 -2.38 9.80
N LEU A 131 18.17 -2.82 8.56
CA LEU A 131 18.71 -4.09 8.06
C LEU A 131 20.24 -4.14 8.12
N LYS A 132 20.91 -3.00 7.96
CA LYS A 132 22.38 -2.91 8.09
C LYS A 132 22.90 -3.22 9.50
N LYS A 133 22.02 -3.16 10.51
CA LYS A 133 22.36 -3.44 11.92
C LYS A 133 21.86 -4.81 12.39
N ALA A 134 21.20 -5.57 11.52
CA ALA A 134 20.64 -6.89 11.82
C ALA A 134 21.52 -8.04 11.31
N ALA A 135 22.76 -7.74 10.84
CA ALA A 135 23.75 -8.68 10.34
C ALA A 135 25.03 -8.61 11.19
#